data_AF-A0AAD9GDS8-F1
#
_entry.id   AF-A0AAD9GDS8-F1
#
_cell.length_a   1.000
_cell.length_b   1.000
_cell.length_c   1.000
_cell.angle_alpha   90.00
_cell.angle_beta   90.00
_cell.angle_gamma   90.00
#
_symmetry.space_group_name_H-M   'P 1'
#
loop_
_entity.id
_entity.type
_entity.pdbx_description
1 polymer ?
#
loop_
_entity_poly.entity_id
_entity_poly.type
_entity_poly.pdbx_seq_one_letter_code
_entity_poly.pdbx_strand_id
1 'polypeptide(L)'
;MFHKESLIQFMAGSGCYSIVQMILLITLGAILVDNQHYHELLGTTIRDVGGGLIFTGVFYLVATLLGFATARTKNKCLLLIQVMLLLLLLFFQTVMGGVALAASRAPGLALSYESQVICLTVGKYEALSDQDKQTCQHFFRSDEFAGAMLVWQSYYVKSTVSSGDTSSYRALVLGLQRENFCCGYGLPLHCTTDASSFPSSRPDPVVPKWDDQRQICSGTVGMYLPTPECQGSCSFALPSGTCGRNPVTAVSRGCAAFVAKQLSSQVEAIGAIALAFVVFPVVFIVASVCLCFKRRDQDVLPAIEFASRVKIHAEI
;
A
#
# COMPACT_ATOMS: atom_id res chain seq x y z
N MET A 1 27.57 28.78 -12.38
CA MET A 1 28.56 27.83 -11.86
C MET A 1 28.46 27.82 -10.33
N PHE A 2 28.01 26.74 -9.69
CA PHE A 2 27.77 26.74 -8.23
C PHE A 2 29.07 26.89 -7.43
N HIS A 3 29.10 27.75 -6.42
CA HIS A 3 30.23 27.88 -5.50
C HIS A 3 30.43 26.57 -4.71
N LYS A 4 31.70 26.23 -4.43
CA LYS A 4 32.05 24.98 -3.73
C LYS A 4 31.42 24.89 -2.33
N GLU A 5 31.35 26.02 -1.63
CA GLU A 5 30.76 26.13 -0.30
C GLU A 5 29.26 25.81 -0.32
N SER A 6 28.54 26.30 -1.33
CA SER A 6 27.12 26.01 -1.52
C SER A 6 26.87 24.51 -1.72
N LEU A 7 27.73 23.81 -2.46
CA LEU A 7 27.63 22.35 -2.64
C LEU A 7 27.93 21.58 -1.34
N ILE A 8 28.85 22.05 -0.50
CA ILE A 8 29.13 21.41 0.81
C ILE A 8 27.95 21.60 1.76
N GLN A 9 27.38 22.80 1.82
CA GLN A 9 26.16 23.07 2.59
C GLN A 9 24.99 22.21 2.08
N PHE A 10 24.88 22.03 0.76
CA PHE A 10 23.89 21.16 0.15
C PHE A 10 24.05 19.69 0.59
N MET A 11 25.29 19.18 0.69
CA MET A 11 25.56 17.84 1.22
C MET A 11 25.24 17.70 2.71
N ALA A 12 25.48 18.73 3.52
CA ALA A 12 25.02 18.74 4.90
C ALA A 12 23.48 18.69 4.96
N GLY A 13 22.81 19.42 4.07
CA GLY A 13 21.36 19.36 3.88
C GLY A 13 20.86 17.94 3.53
N SER A 14 21.60 17.20 2.70
CA SER A 14 21.29 15.80 2.36
C SER A 14 21.14 14.90 3.60
N GLY A 15 21.96 15.14 4.63
CA GLY A 15 21.84 14.42 5.90
C GLY A 15 20.50 14.68 6.60
N CYS A 16 20.08 15.95 6.69
CA CYS A 16 18.79 16.34 7.28
C CYS A 16 17.61 15.79 6.47
N TYR A 17 17.65 15.87 5.14
CA TYR A 17 16.61 15.31 4.28
C TYR A 17 16.52 13.79 4.41
N SER A 18 17.64 13.09 4.58
CA SER A 18 17.65 11.65 4.79
C SER A 18 16.96 11.25 6.11
N ILE A 19 17.00 12.09 7.14
CA ILE A 19 16.22 11.87 8.38
C ILE A 19 14.72 12.01 8.11
N VAL A 20 14.31 13.05 7.38
CA VAL A 20 12.89 13.23 6.99
C VAL A 20 12.40 12.03 6.17
N GLN A 21 13.23 11.58 5.22
CA GLN A 21 12.96 10.43 4.39
C GLN A 21 12.81 9.15 5.22
N MET A 22 13.70 8.92 6.19
CA MET A 22 13.63 7.80 7.12
C MET A 22 12.30 7.80 7.87
N ILE A 23 11.94 8.92 8.53
CA ILE A 23 10.70 9.01 9.32
C ILE A 23 9.49 8.73 8.45
N LEU A 24 9.44 9.34 7.27
CA LEU A 24 8.33 9.19 6.33
C LEU A 24 8.18 7.74 5.85
N LEU A 25 9.27 7.11 5.39
CA LEU A 25 9.22 5.74 4.87
C LEU A 25 8.87 4.72 5.97
N ILE A 26 9.40 4.91 7.18
CA ILE A 26 9.04 4.05 8.32
C ILE A 26 7.56 4.22 8.66
N THR A 27 7.05 5.46 8.67
CA THR A 27 5.63 5.72 8.98
C THR A 27 4.71 5.11 7.93
N LEU A 28 5.00 5.34 6.64
CA LEU A 28 4.22 4.77 5.55
C LEU A 28 4.29 3.24 5.54
N GLY A 29 5.48 2.67 5.76
CA GLY A 29 5.65 1.24 5.86
C GLY A 29 4.92 0.63 7.04
N ALA A 30 4.93 1.29 8.21
CA ALA A 30 4.17 0.85 9.39
C ALA A 30 2.66 0.87 9.13
N ILE A 31 2.13 1.90 8.48
CA ILE A 31 0.71 1.96 8.08
C ILE A 31 0.35 0.79 7.16
N LEU A 32 1.23 0.42 6.20
CA LEU A 32 0.99 -0.72 5.32
C LEU A 32 1.07 -2.07 6.05
N VAL A 33 1.97 -2.22 7.03
CA VAL A 33 2.14 -3.47 7.79
C VAL A 33 1.05 -3.66 8.85
N ASP A 34 0.59 -2.60 9.50
CA ASP A 34 -0.35 -2.70 10.62
C ASP A 34 -1.81 -2.81 10.15
N ASN A 35 -2.12 -2.31 8.95
CA ASN A 35 -3.50 -2.31 8.45
C ASN A 35 -3.88 -3.65 7.82
N GLN A 36 -4.50 -4.51 8.62
CA GLN A 36 -5.02 -5.83 8.22
C GLN A 36 -5.95 -5.76 6.99
N HIS A 37 -6.75 -4.70 6.86
CA HIS A 37 -7.72 -4.56 5.76
C HIS A 37 -7.03 -4.43 4.39
N TYR A 38 -5.80 -3.89 4.34
CA TYR A 38 -5.02 -3.88 3.11
C TYR A 38 -4.57 -5.28 2.72
N HIS A 39 -4.23 -6.13 3.69
CA HIS A 39 -3.77 -7.50 3.42
C HIS A 39 -4.92 -8.41 3.02
N GLU A 40 -6.10 -8.20 3.61
CA GLU A 40 -7.34 -8.86 3.19
C GLU A 40 -7.69 -8.49 1.73
N LEU A 41 -7.58 -7.21 1.36
CA LEU A 41 -7.94 -6.74 0.01
C LEU A 41 -6.89 -7.02 -1.07
N LEU A 42 -5.61 -6.81 -0.79
CA LEU A 42 -4.53 -6.81 -1.78
C LEU A 42 -3.50 -7.93 -1.56
N GLY A 43 -3.64 -8.69 -0.49
CA GLY A 43 -2.76 -9.81 -0.14
C GLY A 43 -1.51 -9.41 0.65
N THR A 44 -0.72 -10.42 0.99
CA THR A 44 0.53 -10.30 1.77
C THR A 44 1.60 -9.47 1.09
N THR A 45 1.53 -9.29 -0.24
CA THR A 45 2.44 -8.42 -0.99
C THR A 45 2.51 -7.01 -0.40
N ILE A 46 1.38 -6.45 0.08
CA ILE A 46 1.38 -5.12 0.69
C ILE A 46 2.13 -5.09 2.01
N ARG A 47 2.06 -6.18 2.78
CA ARG A 47 2.83 -6.34 4.01
C ARG A 47 4.34 -6.37 3.71
N ASP A 48 4.73 -7.10 2.68
CA ASP A 48 6.14 -7.20 2.25
C ASP A 48 6.66 -5.85 1.75
N VAL A 49 5.85 -5.11 0.99
CA VAL A 49 6.16 -3.73 0.58
C VAL A 49 6.32 -2.82 1.79
N GLY A 50 5.41 -2.90 2.76
CA GLY A 50 5.51 -2.12 3.99
C GLY A 50 6.79 -2.43 4.77
N GLY A 51 7.16 -3.71 4.89
CA GLY A 51 8.44 -4.13 5.47
C GLY A 51 9.65 -3.61 4.69
N GLY A 52 9.59 -3.64 3.35
CA GLY A 52 10.61 -3.07 2.47
C GLY A 52 10.79 -1.57 2.63
N LEU A 53 9.70 -0.81 2.82
CA LEU A 53 9.77 0.63 3.09
C LEU A 53 10.39 0.93 4.45
N ILE A 54 10.04 0.17 5.50
CA ILE A 54 10.66 0.30 6.83
C ILE A 54 12.15 0.03 6.74
N PHE A 55 12.53 -1.09 6.11
CA PHE A 55 13.92 -1.46 5.88
C PHE A 55 14.68 -0.34 5.14
N THR A 56 14.13 0.15 4.03
CA THR A 56 14.72 1.25 3.26
C THR A 56 14.86 2.52 4.11
N GLY A 57 13.85 2.85 4.91
CA GLY A 57 13.88 3.96 5.86
C GLY A 57 15.02 3.85 6.86
N VAL A 58 15.25 2.68 7.46
CA VAL A 58 16.39 2.45 8.36
C VAL A 58 17.73 2.65 7.65
N PHE A 59 17.87 2.23 6.39
CA PHE A 59 19.10 2.45 5.63
C PHE A 59 19.37 3.94 5.30
N TYR A 60 18.33 4.79 5.27
CA TYR A 60 18.54 6.24 5.17
C TYR A 60 19.30 6.82 6.38
N LEU A 61 19.26 6.18 7.55
CA LEU A 61 20.09 6.59 8.69
C LEU A 61 21.59 6.47 8.37
N VAL A 62 22.00 5.42 7.67
CA VAL A 62 23.39 5.23 7.23
C VAL A 62 23.77 6.33 6.24
N ALA A 63 22.86 6.68 5.31
CA ALA A 63 23.06 7.78 4.37
C ALA A 63 23.16 9.15 5.07
N THR A 64 22.44 9.35 6.18
CA THR A 64 22.58 10.53 7.03
C THR A 64 23.99 10.63 7.63
N LEU A 65 24.47 9.56 8.25
CA LEU A 65 25.80 9.53 8.88
C LEU A 65 26.92 9.75 7.85
N LEU A 66 26.83 9.08 6.70
CA LEU A 66 27.78 9.25 5.60
C LEU A 66 27.68 10.64 4.96
N GLY A 67 26.49 11.22 4.85
CA GLY A 67 26.30 12.60 4.38
C GLY A 67 27.01 13.60 5.27
N PHE A 68 26.84 13.52 6.59
CA PHE A 68 27.56 14.36 7.54
C PHE A 68 29.07 14.12 7.53
N ALA A 69 29.50 12.85 7.49
CA ALA A 69 30.91 12.50 7.41
C ALA A 69 31.55 13.04 6.12
N THR A 70 30.87 12.96 4.98
CA THR A 70 31.34 13.45 3.68
C THR A 70 31.32 14.98 3.56
N ALA A 71 30.42 15.65 4.28
CA ALA A 71 30.43 17.10 4.37
C ALA A 71 31.65 17.60 5.17
N ARG A 72 32.01 16.90 6.26
CA ARG A 72 33.16 17.22 7.10
C ARG A 72 34.50 16.80 6.49
N THR A 73 34.54 15.61 5.91
CA THR A 73 35.76 15.03 5.34
C THR A 73 35.83 15.38 3.85
N LYS A 74 36.99 15.87 3.40
CA LYS A 74 37.21 16.12 1.96
C LYS A 74 37.46 14.83 1.17
N ASN A 75 37.11 13.66 1.72
CA ASN A 75 37.44 12.34 1.19
C ASN A 75 36.52 11.95 0.02
N LYS A 76 37.08 11.70 -1.17
CA LYS A 76 36.33 11.26 -2.35
C LYS A 76 35.77 9.84 -2.24
N CYS A 77 36.46 8.95 -1.54
CA CYS A 77 35.99 7.57 -1.34
C CYS A 77 34.65 7.56 -0.58
N LEU A 78 34.53 8.35 0.49
CA LEU A 78 33.28 8.49 1.25
C LEU A 78 32.15 9.07 0.40
N LEU A 79 32.45 10.04 -0.46
CA LEU A 79 31.47 10.60 -1.40
C LEU A 79 31.00 9.57 -2.44
N LEU A 80 31.89 8.70 -2.93
CA LEU A 80 31.53 7.61 -3.83
C LEU A 80 30.67 6.57 -3.14
N ILE A 81 31.02 6.18 -1.90
CA ILE A 81 30.20 5.28 -1.08
C ILE A 81 28.81 5.87 -0.84
N GLN A 82 28.71 7.18 -0.55
CA GLN A 82 27.44 7.88 -0.41
C GLN A 82 26.61 7.81 -1.70
N VAL A 83 27.22 8.02 -2.87
CA VAL A 83 26.51 7.90 -4.17
C VAL A 83 25.99 6.50 -4.38
N MET A 84 26.80 5.46 -4.13
CA MET A 84 26.38 4.07 -4.27
C MET A 84 25.23 3.71 -3.32
N LEU A 85 25.30 4.18 -2.07
CA LEU A 85 24.22 3.99 -1.10
C LEU A 85 22.93 4.70 -1.53
N LEU A 86 23.02 5.94 -2.01
CA LEU A 86 21.84 6.67 -2.51
C LEU A 86 21.23 6.02 -3.74
N LEU A 87 22.05 5.44 -4.64
CA LEU A 87 21.58 4.65 -5.79
C LEU A 87 20.83 3.39 -5.35
N LEU A 88 21.33 2.70 -4.33
CA LEU A 88 20.69 1.52 -3.76
C LEU A 88 19.34 1.87 -3.10
N LEU A 89 19.32 2.95 -2.32
CA LEU A 89 18.10 3.46 -1.69
C LEU A 89 17.06 3.91 -2.72
N LEU A 90 17.51 4.62 -3.77
CA LEU A 90 16.71 5.01 -4.93
C LEU A 90 16.05 3.77 -5.56
N PHE A 91 16.82 2.72 -5.82
CA PHE A 91 16.32 1.47 -6.38
C PHE A 91 15.27 0.82 -5.47
N PHE A 92 15.57 0.60 -4.20
CA PHE A 92 14.62 -0.05 -3.27
C PHE A 92 13.34 0.76 -3.09
N GLN A 93 13.43 2.07 -2.90
CA GLN A 93 12.26 2.93 -2.75
C GLN A 93 11.40 2.94 -4.02
N THR A 94 12.03 2.96 -5.20
CA THR A 94 11.31 2.90 -6.48
C THR A 94 10.61 1.55 -6.67
N VAL A 95 11.28 0.44 -6.33
CA VAL A 95 10.68 -0.89 -6.41
C VAL A 95 9.50 -1.02 -5.45
N MET A 96 9.68 -0.66 -4.17
CA MET A 96 8.62 -0.80 -3.16
C MET A 96 7.44 0.14 -3.44
N GLY A 97 7.70 1.41 -3.78
CA GLY A 97 6.65 2.36 -4.18
C GLY A 97 5.93 1.93 -5.47
N GLY A 98 6.67 1.40 -6.43
CA GLY A 98 6.12 0.89 -7.70
C GLY A 98 5.25 -0.35 -7.51
N VAL A 99 5.67 -1.30 -6.66
CA VAL A 99 4.87 -2.49 -6.33
C VAL A 99 3.61 -2.10 -5.57
N ALA A 100 3.67 -1.18 -4.58
CA ALA A 100 2.47 -0.67 -3.92
C ALA A 100 1.47 -0.08 -4.93
N LEU A 101 1.96 0.76 -5.86
CA LEU A 101 1.13 1.42 -6.86
C LEU A 101 0.56 0.44 -7.90
N ALA A 102 1.32 -0.59 -8.26
CA ALA A 102 0.86 -1.64 -9.17
C ALA A 102 -0.18 -2.54 -8.49
N ALA A 103 0.05 -2.93 -7.22
CA ALA A 103 -0.86 -3.74 -6.44
C ALA A 103 -2.19 -3.02 -6.18
N SER A 104 -2.18 -1.70 -5.92
CA SER A 104 -3.41 -0.92 -5.78
C SER A 104 -4.22 -0.83 -7.07
N ARG A 105 -3.62 -1.14 -8.22
CA ARG A 105 -4.23 -1.15 -9.56
C ARG A 105 -4.36 -2.57 -10.16
N ALA A 106 -4.27 -3.61 -9.33
CA ALA A 106 -4.19 -5.00 -9.77
C ALA A 106 -5.25 -5.37 -10.84
N PRO A 107 -4.95 -6.30 -11.77
CA PRO A 107 -5.75 -6.54 -12.97
C PRO A 107 -7.21 -6.98 -12.73
N GLY A 108 -7.61 -7.48 -11.55
CA GLY A 108 -9.03 -7.66 -11.25
C GLY A 108 -9.80 -6.34 -11.00
N LEU A 109 -9.09 -5.28 -10.63
CA LEU A 109 -9.58 -3.89 -10.65
C LEU A 109 -9.50 -3.25 -12.06
N ALA A 110 -9.04 -3.97 -13.10
CA ALA A 110 -9.01 -3.44 -14.46
C ALA A 110 -10.42 -3.14 -15.00
N LEU A 111 -11.45 -3.76 -14.41
CA LEU A 111 -12.81 -3.33 -14.62
C LEU A 111 -12.97 -1.93 -14.02
N SER A 112 -13.34 -0.94 -14.84
CA SER A 112 -13.52 0.43 -14.37
C SER A 112 -14.44 0.48 -13.15
N TYR A 113 -14.20 1.41 -12.22
CA TYR A 113 -15.03 1.54 -11.02
C TYR A 113 -16.54 1.61 -11.34
N GLU A 114 -16.92 2.36 -12.39
CA GLU A 114 -18.31 2.44 -12.84
C GLU A 114 -18.85 1.09 -13.29
N SER A 115 -18.05 0.32 -14.04
CA SER A 115 -18.40 -1.04 -14.47
C SER A 115 -18.54 -2.00 -13.28
N GLN A 116 -17.70 -1.89 -12.25
CA GLN A 116 -17.87 -2.68 -11.01
C GLN A 116 -19.19 -2.34 -10.30
N VAL A 117 -19.54 -1.06 -10.21
CA VAL A 117 -20.81 -0.60 -9.63
C VAL A 117 -22.01 -1.10 -10.46
N ILE A 118 -21.89 -1.11 -11.79
CA ILE A 118 -22.89 -1.70 -12.69
C ILE A 118 -23.07 -3.19 -12.39
N CYS A 119 -21.99 -3.96 -12.31
CA CYS A 119 -22.05 -5.38 -11.97
C CYS A 119 -22.71 -5.64 -10.61
N LEU A 120 -22.54 -4.73 -9.64
CA LEU A 120 -23.10 -4.86 -8.30
C LEU A 120 -24.54 -4.35 -8.15
N THR A 121 -25.15 -3.77 -9.19
CA THR A 121 -26.50 -3.20 -9.14
C THR A 121 -27.49 -4.07 -9.91
N VAL A 122 -28.54 -4.57 -9.25
CA VAL A 122 -29.48 -5.58 -9.79
C VAL A 122 -30.03 -5.22 -11.17
N GLY A 123 -30.76 -4.12 -11.29
CA GLY A 123 -31.42 -3.75 -12.54
C GLY A 123 -30.44 -3.37 -13.65
N LYS A 124 -29.24 -2.90 -13.30
CA LYS A 124 -28.19 -2.63 -14.30
C LYS A 124 -27.56 -3.92 -14.80
N TYR A 125 -27.25 -4.85 -13.89
CA TYR A 125 -26.69 -6.16 -14.22
C TYR A 125 -27.67 -6.98 -15.09
N GLU A 126 -28.97 -6.97 -14.76
CA GLU A 126 -29.98 -7.66 -15.55
C GLU A 126 -30.10 -7.11 -16.98
N ALA A 127 -29.96 -5.79 -17.13
CA ALA A 127 -29.99 -5.08 -18.41
C ALA A 127 -28.70 -5.21 -19.24
N LEU A 128 -27.63 -5.80 -18.71
CA LEU A 128 -26.38 -6.02 -19.44
C LEU A 128 -26.54 -7.04 -20.56
N SER A 129 -25.74 -6.86 -21.62
CA SER A 129 -25.55 -7.88 -22.66
C SER A 129 -24.88 -9.14 -22.08
N ASP A 130 -25.02 -10.28 -22.75
CA ASP A 130 -24.39 -11.53 -22.29
C ASP A 130 -22.85 -11.41 -22.22
N GLN A 131 -22.25 -10.64 -23.14
CA GLN A 131 -20.82 -10.35 -23.13
C GLN A 131 -20.40 -9.53 -21.89
N ASP A 132 -21.16 -8.51 -21.53
CA ASP A 132 -20.87 -7.70 -20.35
C ASP A 132 -21.12 -8.50 -19.06
N LYS A 133 -22.12 -9.38 -19.04
CA LYS A 133 -22.36 -10.32 -17.93
C LYS A 133 -21.18 -11.26 -17.73
N GLN A 134 -20.54 -11.74 -18.80
CA GLN A 134 -19.29 -12.54 -18.69
C GLN A 134 -18.15 -11.72 -18.07
N THR A 135 -18.05 -10.43 -18.42
CA THR A 135 -17.07 -9.54 -17.80
C THR A 135 -17.32 -9.37 -16.29
N CYS A 136 -18.59 -9.20 -15.89
CA CYS A 136 -18.96 -9.18 -14.48
C CYS A 136 -18.69 -10.53 -13.78
N GLN A 137 -18.92 -11.66 -14.44
CA GLN A 137 -18.60 -12.99 -13.90
C GLN A 137 -17.10 -13.15 -13.65
N HIS A 138 -16.25 -12.66 -14.56
CA HIS A 138 -14.81 -12.62 -14.35
C HIS A 138 -14.44 -11.75 -13.14
N PHE A 139 -15.09 -10.60 -12.99
CA PHE A 139 -14.93 -9.75 -11.80
C PHE A 139 -15.33 -10.49 -10.51
N PHE A 140 -16.48 -11.17 -10.46
CA PHE A 140 -16.90 -11.91 -9.27
C PHE A 140 -16.00 -13.09 -8.91
N ARG A 141 -15.30 -13.68 -9.89
CA ARG A 141 -14.31 -14.76 -9.66
C ARG A 141 -12.93 -14.25 -9.30
N SER A 142 -12.68 -12.95 -9.45
CA SER A 142 -11.37 -12.36 -9.19
C SER A 142 -10.95 -12.48 -7.73
N ASP A 143 -9.64 -12.53 -7.50
CA ASP A 143 -9.10 -12.56 -6.15
C ASP A 143 -9.40 -11.24 -5.43
N GLU A 144 -9.41 -10.12 -6.13
CA GLU A 144 -9.74 -8.78 -5.63
C GLU A 144 -11.16 -8.71 -5.07
N PHE A 145 -12.13 -9.30 -5.78
CA PHE A 145 -13.48 -9.46 -5.25
C PHE A 145 -13.40 -10.30 -3.96
N ALA A 146 -12.78 -11.47 -3.99
CA ALA A 146 -12.62 -12.30 -2.81
C ALA A 146 -11.96 -11.57 -1.60
N GLY A 147 -11.01 -10.67 -1.79
CA GLY A 147 -10.50 -9.85 -0.68
C GLY A 147 -11.42 -8.77 -0.20
N ALA A 148 -12.14 -8.11 -1.11
CA ALA A 148 -13.18 -7.17 -0.70
C ALA A 148 -14.23 -7.89 0.17
N MET A 149 -14.46 -9.18 -0.07
CA MET A 149 -15.32 -10.03 0.76
C MET A 149 -14.70 -10.25 2.15
N LEU A 150 -13.41 -10.56 2.24
CA LEU A 150 -12.69 -10.71 3.51
C LEU A 150 -12.72 -9.42 4.34
N VAL A 151 -12.48 -8.26 3.70
CA VAL A 151 -12.61 -6.95 4.35
C VAL A 151 -14.02 -6.73 4.88
N TRP A 152 -15.03 -7.05 4.06
CA TRP A 152 -16.42 -6.89 4.49
C TRP A 152 -16.78 -7.82 5.65
N GLN A 153 -16.29 -9.06 5.65
CA GLN A 153 -16.42 -9.98 6.78
C GLN A 153 -15.80 -9.39 8.05
N SER A 154 -14.58 -8.87 7.97
CA SER A 154 -13.88 -8.20 9.07
C SER A 154 -14.68 -7.02 9.62
N TYR A 155 -15.18 -6.15 8.75
CA TYR A 155 -16.07 -5.04 9.12
C TYR A 155 -17.37 -5.51 9.76
N TYR A 156 -18.00 -6.53 9.18
CA TYR A 156 -19.27 -7.06 9.67
C TYR A 156 -19.13 -7.71 11.05
N VAL A 157 -18.13 -8.57 11.26
CA VAL A 157 -17.86 -9.20 12.57
C VAL A 157 -17.57 -8.15 13.63
N LYS A 158 -16.69 -7.17 13.33
CA LYS A 158 -16.37 -6.07 14.25
C LYS A 158 -17.58 -5.15 14.52
N SER A 159 -18.56 -5.10 13.62
CA SER A 159 -19.80 -4.33 13.80
C SER A 159 -20.90 -5.06 14.58
N THR A 160 -20.82 -6.40 14.69
CA THR A 160 -21.87 -7.27 15.26
C THR A 160 -21.50 -7.85 16.62
N VAL A 161 -20.23 -8.14 16.87
CA VAL A 161 -19.74 -8.70 18.14
C VAL A 161 -19.58 -7.58 19.17
N SER A 162 -20.26 -7.63 20.32
CA SER A 162 -20.21 -6.66 21.44
C SER A 162 -18.85 -6.48 22.12
N SER A 163 -17.80 -6.10 21.38
CA SER A 163 -16.55 -5.55 21.93
C SER A 163 -16.65 -4.03 22.11
N GLY A 164 -15.89 -3.43 23.03
CA GLY A 164 -15.94 -1.99 23.33
C GLY A 164 -15.76 -1.05 22.12
N ASP A 165 -15.09 -1.50 21.06
CA ASP A 165 -14.88 -0.74 19.81
C ASP A 165 -16.03 -0.84 18.78
N THR A 166 -17.12 -1.54 19.12
CA THR A 166 -18.27 -1.81 18.24
C THR A 166 -18.93 -0.57 17.66
N SER A 167 -18.98 0.52 18.43
CA SER A 167 -19.63 1.75 18.00
C SER A 167 -18.94 2.34 16.77
N SER A 168 -17.61 2.23 16.69
CA SER A 168 -16.80 2.80 15.61
C SER A 168 -16.97 2.05 14.28
N TYR A 169 -16.81 0.72 14.28
CA TYR A 169 -16.97 -0.10 13.08
C TYR A 169 -18.42 -0.16 12.60
N ARG A 170 -19.39 -0.21 13.53
CA ARG A 170 -20.80 -0.13 13.17
C ARG A 170 -21.14 1.21 12.51
N ALA A 171 -20.66 2.32 13.05
CA ALA A 171 -20.85 3.63 12.43
C ALA A 171 -20.18 3.73 11.05
N LEU A 172 -18.97 3.17 10.90
CA LEU A 172 -18.25 3.10 9.63
C LEU A 172 -19.05 2.33 8.56
N VAL A 173 -19.52 1.12 8.88
CA VAL A 173 -20.28 0.28 7.93
C VAL A 173 -21.60 0.94 7.57
N LEU A 174 -22.34 1.46 8.55
CA LEU A 174 -23.59 2.17 8.29
C LEU A 174 -23.37 3.45 7.49
N GLY A 175 -22.27 4.16 7.74
CA GLY A 175 -21.83 5.33 6.96
C GLY A 175 -21.58 4.95 5.51
N LEU A 176 -20.78 3.91 5.27
CA LEU A 176 -20.46 3.43 3.92
C LEU A 176 -21.72 2.99 3.17
N GLN A 177 -22.63 2.27 3.82
CA GLN A 177 -23.91 1.87 3.23
C GLN A 177 -24.80 3.07 2.89
N ARG A 178 -24.87 4.06 3.78
CA ARG A 178 -25.70 5.26 3.61
C ARG A 178 -25.17 6.17 2.51
N GLU A 179 -23.86 6.45 2.52
CA GLU A 179 -23.22 7.36 1.57
C GLU A 179 -23.24 6.81 0.14
N ASN A 180 -23.15 5.49 -0.01
CA ASN A 180 -23.06 4.84 -1.30
C ASN A 180 -24.36 4.16 -1.76
N PHE A 181 -25.43 4.28 -0.96
CA PHE A 181 -26.73 3.63 -1.20
C PHE A 181 -26.59 2.13 -1.52
N CYS A 182 -25.77 1.44 -0.73
CA CYS A 182 -25.47 0.01 -0.91
C CYS A 182 -25.84 -0.78 0.35
N CYS A 183 -26.01 -2.09 0.21
CA CYS A 183 -26.28 -2.98 1.33
C CYS A 183 -25.57 -4.32 1.14
N GLY A 184 -24.97 -4.82 2.22
CA GLY A 184 -24.15 -6.02 2.18
C GLY A 184 -22.97 -5.90 1.20
N TYR A 185 -22.29 -7.02 0.99
CA TYR A 185 -21.08 -7.06 0.17
C TYR A 185 -21.36 -7.17 -1.33
N GLY A 186 -22.02 -8.26 -1.76
CA GLY A 186 -22.16 -8.65 -3.17
C GLY A 186 -23.45 -8.18 -3.86
N LEU A 187 -23.64 -8.61 -5.11
CA LEU A 187 -24.85 -8.33 -5.91
C LEU A 187 -26.09 -8.98 -5.25
N PRO A 188 -27.16 -8.24 -4.94
CA PRO A 188 -28.33 -8.82 -4.29
C PRO A 188 -29.03 -9.87 -5.16
N LEU A 189 -29.56 -10.94 -4.56
CA LEU A 189 -30.33 -12.03 -5.19
C LEU A 189 -29.67 -12.84 -6.32
N HIS A 190 -28.43 -12.54 -6.73
CA HIS A 190 -27.85 -13.16 -7.94
C HIS A 190 -26.58 -13.97 -7.65
N CYS A 191 -26.25 -14.19 -6.38
CA CYS A 191 -25.02 -14.87 -6.00
C CYS A 191 -25.28 -16.16 -5.24
N THR A 192 -24.43 -17.14 -5.50
CA THR A 192 -24.40 -18.43 -4.82
C THR A 192 -23.01 -18.70 -4.29
N THR A 193 -22.93 -19.67 -3.39
CA THR A 193 -21.67 -20.18 -2.87
C THR A 193 -20.84 -20.82 -3.97
N ASP A 194 -19.53 -20.57 -3.94
CA ASP A 194 -18.52 -21.15 -4.81
C ASP A 194 -17.59 -22.02 -3.97
N ALA A 195 -17.31 -23.24 -4.44
CA ALA A 195 -16.44 -24.19 -3.73
C ALA A 195 -14.95 -23.87 -3.87
N SER A 196 -14.60 -22.85 -4.65
CA SER A 196 -13.22 -22.38 -4.79
C SER A 196 -12.71 -21.77 -3.47
N SER A 197 -11.49 -22.13 -3.07
CA SER A 197 -10.86 -21.60 -1.86
C SER A 197 -10.44 -20.14 -2.04
N PHE A 198 -10.35 -19.39 -0.94
CA PHE A 198 -9.73 -18.07 -0.95
C PHE A 198 -8.26 -18.13 -1.42
N PRO A 199 -7.71 -17.04 -1.99
CA PRO A 199 -6.32 -17.00 -2.42
C PRO A 199 -5.39 -17.20 -1.21
N SER A 200 -4.39 -18.08 -1.33
CA SER A 200 -3.41 -18.32 -0.25
C SER A 200 -2.54 -17.11 0.09
N SER A 201 -2.56 -16.08 -0.75
CA SER A 201 -1.89 -14.80 -0.51
C SER A 201 -2.67 -13.88 0.45
N ARG A 202 -3.81 -14.32 0.99
CA ARG A 202 -4.69 -13.51 1.85
C ARG A 202 -4.94 -14.22 3.19
N PRO A 203 -5.26 -13.47 4.25
CA PRO A 203 -5.68 -14.05 5.52
C PRO A 203 -6.93 -14.91 5.38
N ASP A 204 -7.11 -15.84 6.32
CA ASP A 204 -8.29 -16.69 6.37
C ASP A 204 -9.58 -15.89 6.67
N PRO A 205 -10.74 -16.33 6.16
CA PRO A 205 -12.03 -15.74 6.47
C PRO A 205 -12.36 -15.79 7.97
N VAL A 206 -13.11 -14.79 8.43
CA VAL A 206 -13.37 -14.57 9.87
C VAL A 206 -14.82 -14.86 10.29
N VAL A 207 -15.74 -15.04 9.33
CA VAL A 207 -17.16 -15.32 9.61
C VAL A 207 -17.40 -16.83 9.55
N PRO A 208 -17.68 -17.51 10.67
CA PRO A 208 -17.94 -18.95 10.68
C PRO A 208 -19.03 -19.34 9.68
N LYS A 209 -18.83 -20.46 8.96
CA LYS A 209 -19.69 -20.99 7.87
C LYS A 209 -19.54 -20.26 6.53
N TRP A 210 -18.78 -19.16 6.48
CA TRP A 210 -18.37 -18.52 5.23
C TRP A 210 -16.91 -18.88 4.88
N ASP A 211 -16.37 -19.87 5.59
CA ASP A 211 -14.94 -20.18 5.68
C ASP A 211 -14.40 -20.87 4.41
N ASP A 212 -15.23 -21.69 3.78
CA ASP A 212 -14.80 -22.56 2.67
C ASP A 212 -15.24 -22.06 1.30
N GLN A 213 -15.93 -20.91 1.22
CA GLN A 213 -16.72 -20.59 0.03
C GLN A 213 -16.62 -19.13 -0.39
N ARG A 214 -15.98 -18.90 -1.55
CA ARG A 214 -16.15 -17.67 -2.32
C ARG A 214 -17.63 -17.51 -2.72
N GLN A 215 -17.96 -16.35 -3.28
CA GLN A 215 -19.28 -16.15 -3.88
C GLN A 215 -19.14 -15.79 -5.35
N ILE A 216 -19.91 -16.49 -6.18
CA ILE A 216 -20.02 -16.19 -7.60
C ILE A 216 -21.42 -15.71 -7.85
N CYS A 217 -21.53 -14.62 -8.60
CA CYS A 217 -22.81 -14.11 -9.07
C CYS A 217 -23.05 -14.48 -10.52
N SER A 218 -24.29 -14.87 -10.83
CA SER A 218 -24.74 -15.32 -12.14
C SER A 218 -26.11 -14.70 -12.45
N GLY A 219 -26.69 -15.03 -13.62
CA GLY A 219 -28.04 -14.57 -13.98
C GLY A 219 -29.18 -15.33 -13.29
N THR A 220 -28.87 -16.31 -12.44
CA THR A 220 -29.88 -17.10 -11.72
C THR A 220 -30.10 -16.54 -10.33
N VAL A 221 -31.36 -16.52 -9.88
CA VAL A 221 -31.69 -16.10 -8.52
C VAL A 221 -31.01 -17.03 -7.51
N GLY A 222 -30.11 -16.46 -6.72
CA GLY A 222 -29.38 -17.08 -5.62
C GLY A 222 -29.56 -16.27 -4.33
N MET A 223 -29.68 -16.97 -3.21
CA MET A 223 -29.79 -16.34 -1.89
C MET A 223 -28.51 -16.61 -1.09
N TYR A 224 -28.14 -15.65 -0.26
CA TYR A 224 -27.01 -15.75 0.65
C TYR A 224 -27.34 -16.57 1.89
N LEU A 225 -26.28 -17.04 2.53
CA LEU A 225 -26.34 -17.74 3.81
C LEU A 225 -27.03 -16.89 4.89
N PRO A 226 -27.71 -17.53 5.86
CA PRO A 226 -28.35 -16.84 6.97
C PRO A 226 -27.35 -16.02 7.78
N THR A 227 -27.85 -14.91 8.32
CA THR A 227 -27.12 -14.01 9.22
C THR A 227 -27.99 -13.70 10.44
N PRO A 228 -27.45 -13.24 11.57
CA PRO A 228 -28.25 -12.76 12.70
C PRO A 228 -29.38 -11.78 12.31
N GLU A 229 -29.18 -10.97 11.27
CA GLU A 229 -30.16 -9.99 10.79
C GLU A 229 -31.26 -10.59 9.89
N CYS A 230 -31.10 -11.83 9.43
CA CYS A 230 -32.01 -12.48 8.49
C CYS A 230 -32.11 -14.00 8.72
N GLN A 231 -33.33 -14.46 9.03
CA GLN A 231 -33.61 -15.87 9.30
C GLN A 231 -33.82 -16.66 8.00
N GLY A 232 -33.08 -17.75 7.83
CA GLY A 232 -33.21 -18.64 6.66
C GLY A 232 -32.21 -18.31 5.56
N SER A 233 -32.62 -17.52 4.57
CA SER A 233 -31.76 -17.11 3.45
C SER A 233 -31.89 -15.61 3.21
N CYS A 234 -30.78 -14.98 2.85
CA CYS A 234 -30.69 -13.51 2.80
C CYS A 234 -30.55 -13.00 1.38
N SER A 235 -31.24 -11.91 1.07
CA SER A 235 -31.10 -11.28 -0.25
C SER A 235 -29.81 -10.49 -0.41
N PHE A 236 -29.15 -10.15 0.71
CA PHE A 236 -27.87 -9.44 0.78
C PHE A 236 -26.84 -10.27 1.56
N ALA A 237 -25.57 -10.22 1.14
CA ALA A 237 -24.47 -10.85 1.84
C ALA A 237 -24.05 -10.00 3.05
N LEU A 238 -24.13 -10.56 4.26
CA LEU A 238 -23.69 -9.90 5.49
C LEU A 238 -24.25 -8.46 5.62
N PRO A 239 -25.59 -8.28 5.59
CA PRO A 239 -26.19 -6.96 5.69
C PRO A 239 -26.03 -6.42 7.12
N SER A 240 -25.53 -5.19 7.26
CA SER A 240 -25.55 -4.48 8.53
C SER A 240 -26.76 -3.55 8.62
N GLY A 241 -27.37 -3.46 9.80
CA GLY A 241 -28.49 -2.54 10.08
C GLY A 241 -29.81 -2.93 9.40
N THR A 242 -30.64 -1.93 9.07
CA THR A 242 -31.97 -2.14 8.50
C THR A 242 -31.97 -2.43 7.00
N CYS A 243 -30.83 -2.24 6.32
CA CYS A 243 -30.76 -2.37 4.87
C CYS A 243 -31.11 -3.79 4.39
N GLY A 244 -30.75 -4.82 5.18
CA GLY A 244 -31.04 -6.22 4.85
C GLY A 244 -32.51 -6.61 4.91
N ARG A 245 -33.37 -5.77 5.51
CA ARG A 245 -34.83 -5.99 5.58
C ARG A 245 -35.59 -5.32 4.44
N ASN A 246 -34.94 -4.42 3.70
CA ASN A 246 -35.57 -3.75 2.58
C ASN A 246 -35.74 -4.73 1.42
N PRO A 247 -36.86 -4.67 0.68
CA PRO A 247 -37.04 -5.50 -0.51
C PRO A 247 -35.96 -5.13 -1.54
N VAL A 248 -35.44 -6.15 -2.22
CA VAL A 248 -34.52 -5.94 -3.34
C VAL A 248 -35.29 -5.34 -4.50
N THR A 249 -34.75 -4.26 -5.04
CA THR A 249 -35.30 -3.51 -6.18
C THR A 249 -34.24 -3.42 -7.28
N ALA A 250 -34.62 -2.94 -8.46
CA ALA A 250 -33.70 -2.71 -9.57
C ALA A 250 -32.53 -1.76 -9.23
N VAL A 251 -32.65 -0.93 -8.20
CA VAL A 251 -31.59 0.01 -7.77
C VAL A 251 -30.73 -0.51 -6.62
N SER A 252 -31.10 -1.64 -6.02
CA SER A 252 -30.36 -2.28 -4.93
C SER A 252 -28.99 -2.73 -5.41
N ARG A 253 -27.96 -2.50 -4.58
CA ARG A 253 -26.57 -2.83 -4.92
C ARG A 253 -25.72 -3.24 -3.72
N GLY A 254 -24.65 -3.99 -3.99
CA GLY A 254 -23.63 -4.38 -3.02
C GLY A 254 -22.58 -3.30 -2.76
N CYS A 255 -21.86 -3.39 -1.63
CA CYS A 255 -20.85 -2.43 -1.20
C CYS A 255 -19.40 -2.75 -1.61
N ALA A 256 -19.15 -3.91 -2.24
CA ALA A 256 -17.79 -4.40 -2.54
C ALA A 256 -16.89 -3.39 -3.27
N ALA A 257 -17.38 -2.77 -4.35
CA ALA A 257 -16.60 -1.83 -5.15
C ALA A 257 -16.20 -0.56 -4.39
N PHE A 258 -17.03 -0.11 -3.44
CA PHE A 258 -16.76 1.08 -2.64
C PHE A 258 -15.66 0.84 -1.62
N VAL A 259 -15.72 -0.31 -0.93
CA VAL A 259 -14.70 -0.75 0.02
C VAL A 259 -13.36 -0.95 -0.69
N ALA A 260 -13.37 -1.66 -1.83
CA ALA A 260 -12.18 -1.89 -2.63
C ALA A 260 -11.57 -0.56 -3.10
N LYS A 261 -12.37 0.36 -3.66
CA LYS A 261 -11.90 1.68 -4.09
C LYS A 261 -11.30 2.49 -2.94
N GLN A 262 -11.96 2.52 -1.80
CA GLN A 262 -11.50 3.30 -0.65
C GLN A 262 -10.12 2.84 -0.20
N LEU A 263 -9.94 1.53 0.04
CA LEU A 263 -8.67 0.98 0.51
C LEU A 263 -7.58 1.02 -0.57
N SER A 264 -7.91 0.67 -1.83
CA SER A 264 -6.95 0.76 -2.94
C SER A 264 -6.46 2.19 -3.15
N SER A 265 -7.33 3.21 -3.02
CA SER A 265 -6.92 4.61 -3.15
C SER A 265 -5.96 5.05 -2.05
N GLN A 266 -6.07 4.51 -0.84
CA GLN A 266 -5.14 4.79 0.26
C GLN A 266 -3.77 4.17 -0.01
N VAL A 267 -3.72 2.91 -0.47
CA VAL A 267 -2.46 2.26 -0.83
C VAL A 267 -1.81 2.91 -2.06
N GLU A 268 -2.61 3.32 -3.05
CA GLU A 268 -2.15 4.10 -4.21
C GLU A 268 -1.52 5.42 -3.76
N ALA A 269 -2.17 6.16 -2.86
CA ALA A 269 -1.63 7.40 -2.33
C ALA A 269 -0.30 7.18 -1.58
N ILE A 270 -0.20 6.12 -0.77
CA ILE A 270 1.04 5.76 -0.07
C ILE A 270 2.16 5.44 -1.08
N GLY A 271 1.88 4.62 -2.09
CA GLY A 271 2.83 4.28 -3.15
C GLY A 271 3.27 5.50 -3.96
N ALA A 272 2.33 6.37 -4.34
CA ALA A 272 2.59 7.60 -5.06
C ALA A 272 3.44 8.58 -4.24
N ILE A 273 3.16 8.74 -2.94
CA ILE A 273 3.98 9.56 -2.03
C ILE A 273 5.38 8.96 -1.95
N ALA A 274 5.53 7.65 -1.70
CA ALA A 274 6.84 7.02 -1.65
C ALA A 274 7.64 7.24 -2.94
N LEU A 275 7.01 7.17 -4.12
CA LEU A 275 7.64 7.46 -5.40
C LEU A 275 7.96 8.95 -5.60
N ALA A 276 7.09 9.86 -5.19
CA ALA A 276 7.34 11.30 -5.33
C ALA A 276 8.61 11.74 -4.58
N PHE A 277 8.86 11.15 -3.41
CA PHE A 277 10.04 11.44 -2.60
C PHE A 277 11.35 10.86 -3.18
N VAL A 278 11.28 10.06 -4.26
CA VAL A 278 12.47 9.59 -4.99
C VAL A 278 13.22 10.74 -5.68
N VAL A 279 12.58 11.88 -5.92
CA VAL A 279 13.25 13.06 -6.48
C VAL A 279 14.42 13.53 -5.62
N PHE A 280 14.33 13.42 -4.29
CA PHE A 280 15.38 13.87 -3.38
C PHE A 280 16.71 13.11 -3.54
N PRO A 281 16.77 11.76 -3.43
CA PRO A 281 18.00 11.03 -3.66
C PRO A 281 18.59 11.29 -5.05
N VAL A 282 17.76 11.46 -6.10
CA VAL A 282 18.26 11.82 -7.44
C VAL A 282 19.01 13.14 -7.42
N VAL A 283 18.44 14.20 -6.82
CA VAL A 283 19.12 15.50 -6.72
C VAL A 283 20.42 15.37 -5.92
N PHE A 284 20.43 14.60 -4.82
CA PHE A 284 21.64 14.40 -4.02
C PHE A 284 22.72 13.60 -4.74
N ILE A 285 22.34 12.61 -5.55
CA ILE A 285 23.27 11.86 -6.42
C ILE A 285 23.92 12.83 -7.41
N VAL A 286 23.14 13.66 -8.10
CA VAL A 286 23.66 14.64 -9.07
C VAL A 286 24.62 15.61 -8.38
N ALA A 287 24.24 16.18 -7.23
CA ALA A 287 25.10 17.10 -6.49
C ALA A 287 26.40 16.43 -6.01
N SER A 288 26.32 15.17 -5.55
CA SER A 288 27.47 14.39 -5.12
C SER A 288 28.43 14.11 -6.27
N VAL A 289 27.90 13.74 -7.44
CA VAL A 289 28.70 13.53 -8.66
C VAL A 289 29.36 14.83 -9.13
N CYS A 290 28.64 15.95 -9.11
CA CYS A 290 29.22 17.26 -9.41
C CYS A 290 30.36 17.63 -8.43
N LEU A 291 30.20 17.30 -7.15
CA LEU A 291 31.25 17.48 -6.15
C LEU A 291 32.47 16.57 -6.38
N CYS A 292 32.26 15.31 -6.78
CA CYS A 292 33.35 14.40 -7.16
C CYS A 292 34.23 15.02 -8.26
N PHE A 293 33.59 15.53 -9.33
CA PHE A 293 34.31 16.18 -10.43
C PHE A 293 34.97 17.49 -10.01
N LYS A 294 34.30 18.32 -9.20
CA LYS A 294 34.86 19.61 -8.77
C LYS A 294 36.01 19.48 -7.77
N ARG A 295 36.10 18.36 -7.03
CA ARG A 295 37.23 18.06 -6.13
C ARG A 295 38.44 17.47 -6.87
N ARG A 296 38.41 17.32 -8.20
CA ARG A 296 39.50 16.71 -9.00
C ARG A 296 40.87 17.33 -8.70
N ASP A 297 40.95 18.65 -8.54
CA ASP A 297 42.22 19.38 -8.45
C ASP A 297 42.78 19.49 -7.01
N GLN A 298 42.08 18.99 -5.99
CA GLN A 298 42.48 19.13 -4.57
C GLN A 298 42.81 17.81 -3.86
N ASP A 299 42.83 16.69 -4.60
CA ASP A 299 43.29 15.41 -4.07
C ASP A 299 44.80 15.32 -4.16
N VAL A 300 45.48 16.14 -3.37
CA VAL A 300 46.79 15.74 -2.88
C VAL A 300 46.47 14.75 -1.77
N LEU A 301 46.93 13.48 -1.87
CA LEU A 301 46.96 12.59 -0.71
C LEU A 301 47.47 13.43 0.48
N PRO A 302 46.88 13.34 1.68
CA PRO A 302 47.48 13.99 2.84
C PRO A 302 48.95 13.61 2.81
N ALA A 303 49.84 14.61 2.71
CA ALA A 303 51.26 14.34 2.64
C ALA A 303 51.52 13.38 3.80
N ILE A 304 51.98 12.17 3.48
CA ILE A 304 52.41 11.23 4.49
C ILE A 304 53.67 11.86 5.04
N GLU A 305 53.50 12.82 5.95
CA GLU A 305 54.55 13.24 6.84
C GLU A 305 54.81 12.01 7.69
N PHE A 306 55.72 11.16 7.20
CA PHE A 306 56.47 10.28 8.06
C PHE A 306 57.06 11.20 9.11
N ALA A 307 56.38 11.30 10.25
CA ALA A 307 56.90 11.97 11.41
C ALA A 307 58.18 11.23 11.79
N SER A 308 59.31 11.69 11.25
CA SER A 308 60.63 11.32 11.73
C SER A 308 60.78 11.96 13.11
N ARG A 309 60.07 11.43 14.09
CA ARG A 309 60.37 11.63 15.51
C ARG A 309 61.64 10.84 15.84
N VAL A 310 62.75 11.23 15.22
CA VAL A 310 64.09 10.85 15.63
C VAL A 310 64.86 12.15 15.79
N LYS A 311 64.59 12.84 16.91
CA LYS A 311 65.54 13.80 17.47
C LYS A 311 66.69 12.98 18.06
N ILE A 312 67.73 12.71 17.28
CA ILE A 312 69.01 12.31 17.88
C ILE A 312 69.69 13.62 18.29
N HIS A 313 69.70 13.88 19.60
CA HIS A 313 70.58 14.88 20.20
C HIS A 313 72.02 14.40 20.01
N ALA A 314 72.83 15.18 19.29
CA ALA A 314 74.27 15.08 19.38
C ALA A 314 74.70 15.97 20.56
N GLU A 315 75.06 15.34 21.68
CA GLU A 315 75.87 16.00 22.71
C GLU A 315 77.33 15.94 22.28
N ILE A 316 77.99 17.09 22.41
CA ILE A 316 79.44 17.34 22.21
C ILE A 316 80.15 17.01 23.52
#